data_AF-A0A358FZC7-F1
#
_entry.id   AF-A0A358FZC7-F1
#
_cell.length_a   1.000
_cell.length_b   1.000
_cell.length_c   1.000
_cell.angle_alpha   90.00
_cell.angle_beta   90.00
_cell.angle_gamma   90.00
#
_symmetry.space_group_name_H-M   'P 1'
#
loop_
_entity.id
_entity.type
_entity.pdbx_description
1 polymer ?
#
loop_
_entity_poly.entity_id
_entity_poly.type
_entity_poly.pdbx_seq_one_letter_code
_entity_poly.pdbx_strand_id
1 'polypeptide(L)'
;SSFCDADLIVITDIYSSGTQPIPGVTGKLVVNAILEAQPQSRVVWMPKRESLVKFLASELGPGDLCLSMGCGDIATLPDELLRARASREQGVAQ
;
A
#
# COMPACT_ATOMS: atom_id res chain seq x y z
N SER A 1 10.41 11.52 -12.86
CA SER A 1 9.19 11.13 -12.13
C SER A 1 9.42 9.75 -11.54
N SER A 2 9.18 9.53 -10.23
CA SER A 2 9.51 8.26 -9.56
C SER A 2 8.36 7.23 -9.54
N PHE A 3 7.13 7.65 -9.86
CA PHE A 3 5.93 6.80 -9.78
C PHE A 3 5.11 6.75 -11.08
N CYS A 4 5.65 7.28 -12.19
CA CYS A 4 4.88 7.47 -13.42
C CYS A 4 4.46 6.16 -14.11
N ASP A 5 5.16 5.06 -13.83
CA ASP A 5 4.94 3.77 -14.48
C ASP A 5 3.98 2.86 -13.70
N ALA A 6 3.45 3.33 -12.56
CA ALA A 6 2.53 2.57 -11.72
C ALA A 6 1.07 2.93 -12.03
N ASP A 7 0.25 1.93 -12.37
CA ASP A 7 -1.20 2.10 -12.57
C ASP A 7 -1.96 2.40 -11.26
N LEU A 8 -1.40 1.98 -10.13
CA LEU A 8 -1.93 2.21 -8.79
C LEU A 8 -0.77 2.42 -7.81
N ILE A 9 -0.83 3.50 -7.04
CA ILE A 9 0.13 3.81 -5.97
C ILE A 9 -0.60 3.74 -4.63
N VAL A 10 -0.09 2.95 -3.69
CA VAL A 10 -0.64 2.89 -2.33
C VAL A 10 0.41 3.38 -1.34
N ILE A 11 0.07 4.42 -0.59
CA ILE A 11 0.95 5.02 0.40
C ILE A 11 0.48 4.63 1.80
N THR A 12 1.36 4.01 2.59
CA THR A 12 1.12 3.71 4.01
C THR A 12 1.42 4.92 4.88
N ASP A 13 1.14 4.82 6.19
CA ASP A 13 1.70 5.80 7.12
C ASP A 13 3.18 5.53 7.41
N ILE A 14 3.79 6.46 8.14
CA ILE A 14 5.22 6.40 8.49
C ILE A 14 5.45 5.32 9.54
N TYR A 15 6.29 4.35 9.20
CA TYR A 15 6.88 3.45 10.16
C TYR A 15 7.92 4.22 11.01
N SER A 16 7.63 4.46 12.29
CA SER A 16 8.43 5.35 13.14
C SER A 16 9.77 4.75 13.60
N SER A 17 9.97 3.44 13.48
CA SER A 17 11.17 2.73 13.95
C SER A 17 11.53 3.05 15.42
N GLY A 18 10.52 3.21 16.27
CA GLY A 18 10.69 3.51 17.70
C GLY A 18 10.91 4.98 18.05
N THR A 19 10.90 5.88 17.05
CA THR A 19 10.97 7.33 17.29
C THR A 19 9.59 7.91 17.56
N GLN A 20 9.55 9.06 18.24
CA GLN A 20 8.31 9.79 18.47
C GLN A 20 7.82 10.40 17.14
N PRO A 21 6.57 10.17 16.73
CA PRO A 21 6.02 10.78 15.53
C PRO A 21 6.08 12.31 15.60
N ILE A 22 6.41 12.95 14.48
CA ILE A 22 6.40 14.42 14.37
C ILE A 22 4.98 14.86 14.01
N PRO A 23 4.35 15.77 14.79
CA PRO A 23 3.02 16.26 14.48
C PRO A 23 2.92 16.83 13.06
N GLY A 24 1.91 16.38 12.31
CA GLY A 24 1.66 16.80 10.93
C GLY A 24 2.49 16.09 9.86
N VAL A 25 3.52 15.31 10.25
CA VAL A 25 4.33 14.51 9.32
C VAL A 25 3.70 13.13 9.19
N THR A 26 3.02 12.88 8.08
CA THR A 26 2.31 11.62 7.79
C THR A 26 2.52 11.20 6.35
N GLY A 27 2.20 9.95 6.03
CA GLY A 27 2.19 9.46 4.63
C GLY A 27 1.32 10.30 3.69
N LYS A 28 0.32 11.01 4.20
CA LYS A 28 -0.54 11.91 3.41
C LYS A 28 0.24 13.04 2.73
N LEU A 29 1.36 13.49 3.30
CA LEU A 29 2.22 14.48 2.66
C LEU A 29 2.79 13.98 1.34
N VAL A 30 3.15 12.69 1.27
CA VAL A 30 3.63 12.05 0.04
C VAL A 30 2.52 11.93 -0.99
N VAL A 31 1.31 11.59 -0.55
CA VAL A 31 0.12 11.53 -1.43
C VAL A 31 -0.16 12.89 -2.08
N ASN A 32 -0.13 13.96 -1.29
CA ASN A 32 -0.32 15.32 -1.81
C ASN A 32 0.77 15.68 -2.84
N ALA A 33 2.04 15.40 -2.54
CA ALA A 33 3.15 15.69 -3.45
C ALA A 33 3.04 14.90 -4.78
N ILE A 34 2.59 13.64 -4.74
CA ILE A 34 2.32 12.85 -5.96
C ILE A 34 1.22 13.51 -6.78
N LEU A 35 0.11 13.91 -6.16
CA LEU A 35 -1.02 14.53 -6.86
C LEU A 35 -0.69 15.91 -7.40
N GLU A 36 0.13 16.70 -6.71
CA GLU A 36 0.61 17.99 -7.21
C GLU A 36 1.49 17.82 -8.46
N ALA A 37 2.38 16.83 -8.46
CA ALA A 37 3.25 16.55 -9.59
C ALA A 37 2.53 15.82 -10.75
N GLN A 38 1.56 14.97 -10.44
CA GLN A 38 0.86 14.12 -11.40
C GLN A 38 -0.62 13.94 -10.99
N PRO A 39 -1.49 14.93 -11.30
CA PRO A 39 -2.88 14.96 -10.83
C PRO A 39 -3.76 13.80 -11.29
N GLN A 40 -3.34 13.09 -12.35
CA GLN A 40 -4.07 11.95 -12.91
C GLN A 40 -3.64 10.60 -12.31
N SER A 41 -2.63 10.57 -11.45
CA SER A 41 -2.17 9.34 -10.82
C SER A 41 -3.25 8.78 -9.88
N ARG A 42 -3.55 7.49 -10.01
CA ARG A 42 -4.40 6.77 -9.07
C ARG A 42 -3.59 6.46 -7.80
N VAL A 43 -3.73 7.31 -6.79
CA VAL A 43 -3.07 7.15 -5.49
C VAL A 43 -4.07 6.95 -4.36
N VAL A 44 -3.79 6.01 -3.47
CA VAL A 44 -4.62 5.70 -2.29
C VAL A 44 -3.78 5.80 -1.03
N TRP A 45 -4.30 6.51 -0.02
CA TRP A 45 -3.68 6.57 1.30
C TRP A 45 -4.26 5.50 2.22
N MET A 46 -3.42 4.61 2.74
CA MET A 46 -3.82 3.51 3.61
C MET A 46 -2.96 3.46 4.89
N PRO A 47 -3.29 4.27 5.90
CA PRO A 47 -2.46 4.36 7.10
C PRO A 47 -2.53 3.10 8.00
N LYS A 48 -3.56 2.26 7.83
CA LYS A 48 -3.77 1.04 8.63
C LYS A 48 -3.38 -0.20 7.84
N ARG A 49 -2.50 -1.03 8.42
CA ARG A 49 -2.03 -2.28 7.81
C ARG A 49 -3.16 -3.24 7.42
N GLU A 50 -4.12 -3.45 8.32
CA GLU A 50 -5.23 -4.37 8.05
C GLU A 50 -6.09 -3.93 6.85
N SER A 51 -6.32 -2.62 6.74
CA SER A 51 -7.06 -2.05 5.61
C SER A 51 -6.27 -2.20 4.32
N LEU A 52 -4.95 -1.95 4.35
CA LEU A 52 -4.03 -2.13 3.22
C LEU A 52 -4.10 -3.56 2.66
N VAL A 53 -3.94 -4.56 3.52
CA VAL A 53 -3.93 -5.97 3.11
C VAL A 53 -5.28 -6.35 2.50
N LYS A 54 -6.40 -5.96 3.13
CA LYS A 54 -7.74 -6.24 2.60
C LYS A 54 -7.97 -5.61 1.23
N PHE A 55 -7.57 -4.34 1.07
CA PHE A 55 -7.70 -3.62 -0.19
C PHE A 55 -6.87 -4.26 -1.30
N LEU A 56 -5.58 -4.51 -1.07
CA LEU A 56 -4.72 -5.14 -2.08
C LEU A 56 -5.19 -6.56 -2.44
N ALA A 57 -5.68 -7.34 -1.47
CA ALA A 57 -6.20 -8.68 -1.73
C ALA A 57 -7.47 -8.69 -2.61
N SER A 58 -8.25 -7.60 -2.59
CA SER A 58 -9.41 -7.42 -3.49
C SER A 58 -9.06 -6.77 -4.81
N GLU A 59 -8.08 -5.87 -4.82
CA GLU A 59 -7.72 -5.05 -5.98
C GLU A 59 -6.88 -5.82 -6.99
N LEU A 60 -5.93 -6.64 -6.52
CA LEU A 60 -5.02 -7.37 -7.39
C LEU A 60 -5.73 -8.52 -8.12
N GLY A 61 -5.53 -8.57 -9.43
CA GLY A 61 -5.98 -9.62 -10.34
C GLY A 61 -4.85 -10.52 -10.84
N PRO A 62 -5.17 -11.55 -11.64
CA PRO A 62 -4.17 -12.32 -12.39
C PRO A 62 -3.41 -11.42 -13.37
N GLY A 63 -2.08 -11.49 -13.37
CA GLY A 63 -1.22 -10.71 -14.26
C GLY A 63 -0.66 -9.42 -13.63
N ASP A 64 -1.17 -9.00 -12.48
CA ASP A 64 -0.69 -7.80 -11.79
C ASP A 64 0.66 -8.04 -11.11
N LEU A 65 1.53 -7.04 -11.16
CA LEU A 65 2.78 -6.97 -10.39
C LEU A 65 2.61 -6.02 -9.20
N CYS A 66 2.63 -6.58 -7.99
CA CYS A 66 2.63 -5.78 -6.77
C CYS A 66 4.06 -5.63 -6.23
N LEU A 67 4.61 -4.41 -6.27
CA LEU A 67 5.91 -4.08 -5.69
C LEU A 67 5.74 -3.36 -4.34
N SER A 68 6.15 -3.99 -3.25
CA SER A 68 6.29 -3.31 -1.95
C SER A 68 7.66 -2.64 -1.85
N MET A 69 7.70 -1.40 -1.35
CA MET A 69 8.94 -0.63 -1.22
C MET A 69 9.00 0.04 0.15
N GLY A 70 10.21 0.15 0.70
CA GLY A 70 10.48 0.82 1.97
C GLY A 70 11.31 -0.05 2.91
N CYS A 71 11.26 0.29 4.19
CA CYS A 71 11.95 -0.42 5.27
C CYS A 71 10.98 -0.63 6.45
N GLY A 72 11.35 -1.50 7.37
CA GLY A 72 10.58 -1.77 8.56
C GLY A 72 9.45 -2.77 8.30
N ASP A 73 8.25 -2.43 8.78
CA ASP A 73 7.10 -3.32 8.78
C ASP A 73 6.61 -3.70 7.37
N ILE A 74 6.93 -2.91 6.33
CA ILE A 74 6.49 -3.20 4.96
C ILE A 74 7.10 -4.49 4.40
N ALA A 75 8.21 -4.96 4.97
CA ALA A 75 8.88 -6.19 4.56
C ALA A 75 8.00 -7.44 4.73
N THR A 76 7.06 -7.43 5.67
CA THR A 76 6.14 -8.56 5.93
C THR A 76 4.87 -8.51 5.06
N LEU A 77 4.65 -7.41 4.32
CA LEU A 77 3.44 -7.22 3.52
C LEU A 77 3.22 -8.33 2.48
N PRO A 78 4.23 -8.80 1.72
CA PRO A 78 4.01 -9.86 0.73
C PRO A 78 3.41 -11.13 1.34
N ASP A 79 3.92 -11.59 2.48
CA ASP A 79 3.44 -12.79 3.16
C ASP A 79 2.01 -12.60 3.70
N GLU A 80 1.71 -11.43 4.26
CA GLU A 80 0.36 -11.07 4.74
C GLU A 80 -0.65 -11.08 3.60
N LEU A 81 -0.27 -10.53 2.45
CA LEU A 81 -1.11 -10.45 1.26
C LEU A 81 -1.36 -11.82 0.62
N LEU A 82 -0.31 -12.65 0.49
CA LEU A 82 -0.43 -14.01 -0.03
C LEU A 82 -1.38 -14.85 0.85
N ARG A 83 -1.25 -14.77 2.17
CA ARG A 83 -2.17 -15.42 3.11
C ARG A 83 -3.61 -14.94 2.92
N ALA A 84 -3.81 -13.62 2.83
CA ALA A 84 -5.14 -13.04 2.66
C ALA A 84 -5.81 -13.48 1.34
N ARG A 85 -5.06 -13.58 0.24
CA ARG A 85 -5.60 -14.06 -1.05
C ARG A 85 -5.93 -15.55 -1.02
N ALA A 86 -5.07 -16.38 -0.44
CA ALA A 86 -5.33 -17.82 -0.30
C ALA A 86 -6.61 -18.10 0.50
N SER A 87 -6.84 -17.37 1.60
CA SER A 87 -8.08 -17.51 2.40
C SER A 87 -9.33 -17.08 1.62
N ARG A 88 -9.23 -16.11 0.71
CA ARG A 88 -10.35 -15.67 -0.13
C ARG A 88 -10.70 -16.71 -1.19
N GLU A 89 -9.70 -17.30 -1.83
CA GLU A 89 -9.91 -18.35 -2.83
C GLU A 89 -10.59 -19.58 -2.22
N GLN A 90 -10.22 -19.96 -1.00
CA GLN A 90 -10.83 -21.07 -0.26
C GLN A 90 -12.28 -20.79 0.18
N GLY A 91 -12.61 -19.52 0.47
CA GLY A 91 -13.98 -19.12 0.84
C GLY A 91 -14.94 -18.94 -0.35
N VAL A 92 -14.42 -18.82 -1.57
CA VAL A 92 -15.22 -18.74 -2.82
C VAL A 92 -15.51 -20.13 -3.40
N ALA A 93 -14.68 -21.14 -3.07
CA ALA A 93 -14.84 -22.51 -3.52
C ALA A 93 -15.82 -23.36 -2.67
N GLN A 94 -16.57 -22.74 -1.75
CA GLN A 94 -17.61 -23.39 -0.94
C GLN A 94 -19.00 -22.93 -1.35
#